data_AF-A0A3D6DWM4-F1
#
_entry.id   AF-A0A3D6DWM4-F1
#
_cell.length_a   1.000
_cell.length_b   1.000
_cell.length_c   1.000
_cell.angle_alpha   90.00
_cell.angle_beta   90.00
_cell.angle_gamma   90.00
#
_symmetry.space_group_name_H-M   'P 1'
#
loop_
_entity.id
_entity.type
_entity.pdbx_description
1 polymer ?
#
loop_
_entity_poly.entity_id
_entity_poly.type
_entity_poly.pdbx_seq_one_letter_code
_entity_poly.pdbx_strand_id
1 'polypeptide(L)'
;GCDDCQLCCPWNRFTQLGDPDFAVRHGLDATPLAVLFAWTEEQFNTRLVGSPIRRIGHQRWLRNIAVALGNADSSPAVVAALAARLDDASALVREHVAWALARHAGKSA
;
A
#
# COMPACT_ATOMS: atom_id res chain seq x y z
N GLY A 1 -6.64 -1.84 -5.81
CA GLY A 1 -7.26 -1.62 -7.13
C GLY A 1 -7.46 -0.14 -7.31
N CYS A 2 -8.43 0.26 -8.11
CA CYS A 2 -8.90 1.62 -8.23
C CYS A 2 -10.41 1.53 -8.46
N ASP A 3 -11.17 2.31 -7.69
CA ASP A 3 -12.63 2.31 -7.74
C ASP A 3 -13.16 3.66 -8.28
N ASP A 4 -12.31 4.49 -8.89
CA ASP A 4 -12.68 5.83 -9.37
C ASP A 4 -13.84 5.77 -10.38
N CYS A 5 -13.83 4.76 -11.26
CA CYS A 5 -14.92 4.52 -12.21
C CYS A 5 -16.23 4.10 -11.53
N GLN A 6 -16.16 3.45 -10.37
CA GLN A 6 -17.33 3.14 -9.55
C GLN A 6 -17.80 4.38 -8.78
N LEU A 7 -16.91 5.18 -8.23
CA LEU A 7 -17.25 6.39 -7.46
C LEU A 7 -17.92 7.46 -8.32
N CYS A 8 -17.53 7.60 -9.59
CA CYS A 8 -18.16 8.56 -10.49
C CYS A 8 -19.46 8.05 -11.14
N CYS A 9 -19.82 6.77 -10.95
CA CYS A 9 -20.98 6.18 -11.60
C CYS A 9 -22.28 6.72 -10.98
N PRO A 10 -23.18 7.34 -11.76
CA PRO A 10 -24.42 7.92 -11.23
C PRO A 10 -25.38 6.86 -10.68
N TRP A 11 -25.21 5.59 -11.03
CA TRP A 11 -26.02 4.48 -10.52
C TRP A 11 -25.58 4.02 -9.13
N ASN A 12 -24.30 4.18 -8.77
CA ASN A 12 -23.79 3.69 -7.49
C ASN A 12 -24.33 4.47 -6.29
N ARG A 13 -24.88 5.67 -6.48
CA ARG A 13 -25.57 6.44 -5.43
C ARG A 13 -26.82 5.74 -4.86
N PHE A 14 -27.34 4.74 -5.56
CA PHE A 14 -28.52 3.98 -5.15
C PHE A 14 -28.17 2.64 -4.48
N THR A 15 -26.87 2.33 -4.37
CA THR A 15 -26.41 1.05 -3.80
C THR A 15 -26.41 1.06 -2.27
N GLN A 16 -26.52 -0.12 -1.69
CA GLN A 16 -26.42 -0.36 -0.25
C GLN A 16 -25.26 -1.30 0.04
N LEU A 17 -24.75 -1.27 1.27
CA LEU A 17 -23.76 -2.25 1.73
C LEU A 17 -24.34 -3.66 1.59
N GLY A 18 -23.53 -4.55 0.99
CA GLY A 18 -23.92 -5.92 0.68
C GLY A 18 -23.53 -6.91 1.76
N ASP A 19 -23.11 -8.09 1.32
CA ASP A 19 -22.78 -9.23 2.15
C ASP A 19 -21.65 -8.91 3.16
N PRO A 20 -21.88 -9.12 4.48
CA PRO A 20 -20.88 -8.92 5.54
C PRO A 20 -19.57 -9.67 5.34
N ASP A 21 -19.56 -10.78 4.58
CA ASP A 21 -18.34 -11.52 4.28
C ASP A 21 -17.31 -10.67 3.50
N PHE A 22 -17.76 -9.61 2.83
CA PHE A 22 -16.89 -8.63 2.13
C PHE A 22 -16.51 -7.42 2.97
N ALA A 23 -16.85 -7.39 4.26
CA ALA A 23 -16.39 -6.33 5.16
C ALA A 23 -14.85 -6.29 5.21
N VAL A 24 -14.31 -5.09 5.48
CA VAL A 24 -12.86 -4.89 5.59
C VAL A 24 -12.29 -5.80 6.68
N ARG A 25 -11.21 -6.50 6.34
CA ARG A 25 -10.50 -7.41 7.24
C ARG A 25 -9.17 -6.81 7.64
N HIS A 26 -8.68 -7.19 8.82
CA HIS A 26 -7.36 -6.82 9.33
C HIS A 26 -7.09 -5.31 9.43
N GLY A 27 -8.14 -4.47 9.47
CA GLY A 27 -8.04 -3.02 9.59
C GLY A 27 -7.27 -2.36 8.45
N LEU A 28 -7.29 -2.93 7.25
CA LEU A 28 -6.54 -2.43 6.10
C LEU A 28 -6.96 -1.03 5.65
N ASP A 29 -8.15 -0.58 6.05
CA ASP A 29 -8.72 0.76 5.84
C ASP A 29 -8.20 1.81 6.83
N ALA A 30 -7.68 1.39 7.99
CA ALA A 30 -7.22 2.27 9.07
C ALA A 30 -5.72 2.14 9.37
N THR A 31 -5.05 1.10 8.88
CA THR A 31 -3.64 0.83 9.21
C THR A 31 -2.71 1.77 8.43
N PRO A 32 -1.78 2.47 9.11
CA PRO A 32 -0.80 3.33 8.43
C PRO A 32 0.03 2.56 7.40
N LEU A 33 0.26 3.16 6.24
CA LEU A 33 1.05 2.54 5.17
C LEU A 33 2.46 2.12 5.63
N ALA A 34 3.10 2.88 6.51
CA ALA A 34 4.41 2.52 7.08
C ALA A 34 4.36 1.18 7.85
N VAL A 35 3.26 0.88 8.55
CA VAL A 35 3.08 -0.39 9.26
C VAL A 35 2.88 -1.53 8.27
N LEU A 36 2.08 -1.30 7.22
CA LEU A 36 1.85 -2.28 6.15
C LEU A 36 3.11 -2.57 5.33
N PHE A 37 3.98 -1.57 5.16
CA PHE A 37 5.26 -1.69 4.46
C PHE A 37 6.30 -2.50 5.26
N ALA A 38 6.18 -2.49 6.58
CA ALA A 38 7.02 -3.26 7.48
C ALA A 38 6.66 -4.76 7.52
N TRP A 39 5.56 -5.18 6.88
CA TRP A 39 5.17 -6.59 6.89
C TRP A 39 6.24 -7.48 6.25
N THR A 40 6.50 -8.62 6.89
CA THR A 40 7.27 -9.70 6.28
C THR A 40 6.40 -10.43 5.25
N GLU A 41 7.04 -11.23 4.38
CA GLU A 41 6.30 -12.07 3.43
C GLU A 41 5.39 -13.08 4.15
N GLU A 42 5.83 -13.60 5.30
CA GLU A 42 5.01 -14.47 6.14
C GLU A 42 3.78 -13.73 6.68
N GLN A 43 3.95 -12.52 7.21
CA GLN A 43 2.84 -11.70 7.69
C GLN A 43 1.86 -11.35 6.56
N PHE A 44 2.36 -10.98 5.38
CA PHE A 44 1.55 -10.76 4.18
C PHE A 44 0.72 -12.01 3.83
N ASN A 45 1.37 -13.17 3.77
CA ASN A 45 0.70 -14.42 3.39
C ASN A 45 -0.37 -14.84 4.40
N THR A 46 -0.05 -14.79 5.70
CA THR A 46 -0.97 -15.20 6.78
C THR A 46 -2.14 -14.22 6.91
N ARG A 47 -1.88 -12.91 6.85
CA ARG A 47 -2.93 -11.89 7.02
C ARG A 47 -3.80 -11.71 5.78
N LEU A 48 -3.38 -12.16 4.60
CA LEU A 48 -4.17 -12.02 3.37
C LEU A 48 -4.72 -13.36 2.86
N VAL A 49 -4.74 -14.39 3.70
CA VAL A 49 -5.47 -15.63 3.38
C VAL A 49 -6.93 -15.30 3.05
N GLY A 50 -7.42 -15.83 1.92
CA GLY A 50 -8.77 -15.57 1.43
C GLY A 50 -8.99 -14.15 0.86
N SER A 51 -7.97 -13.28 0.84
CA SER A 51 -8.06 -11.96 0.20
C SER A 51 -7.60 -12.01 -1.26
N PRO A 52 -8.34 -11.38 -2.19
CA PRO A 52 -7.89 -11.15 -3.56
C PRO A 52 -6.52 -10.46 -3.67
N ILE A 53 -6.15 -9.65 -2.66
CA ILE A 53 -4.87 -8.91 -2.62
C ILE A 53 -3.70 -9.90 -2.64
N ARG A 54 -3.82 -11.07 -1.99
CA ARG A 54 -2.72 -12.05 -1.91
C ARG A 54 -2.20 -12.48 -3.30
N ARG A 55 -3.05 -12.43 -4.34
CA ARG A 55 -2.69 -12.80 -5.73
C ARG A 55 -1.57 -11.94 -6.32
N ILE A 56 -1.34 -10.72 -5.82
CA ILE A 56 -0.25 -9.87 -6.35
C ILE A 56 1.12 -10.27 -5.81
N GLY A 57 1.18 -11.01 -4.70
CA GLY A 57 2.40 -11.36 -4.00
C GLY A 57 3.03 -10.20 -3.23
N HIS A 58 3.88 -10.54 -2.26
CA HIS A 58 4.48 -9.57 -1.33
C HIS A 58 5.35 -8.51 -2.03
N GLN A 59 6.07 -8.90 -3.09
CA GLN A 59 6.91 -7.96 -3.85
C GLN A 59 6.10 -6.81 -4.46
N ARG A 60 4.93 -7.11 -5.08
CA ARG A 60 4.08 -6.08 -5.68
C ARG A 60 3.33 -5.27 -4.63
N TRP A 61 3.02 -5.89 -3.49
CA TRP A 61 2.51 -5.18 -2.31
C TRP A 61 3.47 -4.09 -1.84
N LEU A 62 4.74 -4.45 -1.60
CA LEU A 62 5.78 -3.49 -1.22
C LEU A 62 5.96 -2.41 -2.29
N ARG A 63 6.06 -2.81 -3.57
CA ARG A 63 6.17 -1.85 -4.68
C ARG A 63 5.04 -0.82 -4.68
N ASN A 64 3.79 -1.27 -4.50
CA ASN A 64 2.64 -0.36 -4.49
C ASN A 64 2.66 0.58 -3.29
N ILE A 65 3.03 0.08 -2.11
CA ILE A 65 3.11 0.90 -0.91
C ILE A 65 4.27 1.91 -0.99
N ALA A 66 5.42 1.54 -1.57
CA ALA A 66 6.52 2.47 -1.81
C ALA A 66 6.07 3.65 -2.69
N VAL A 67 5.30 3.39 -3.74
CA VAL A 67 4.71 4.46 -4.58
C VAL A 67 3.76 5.33 -3.77
N ALA A 68 2.88 4.73 -2.98
CA ALA A 68 1.92 5.45 -2.15
C ALA A 68 2.64 6.34 -1.10
N LEU A 69 3.68 5.82 -0.44
CA LEU A 69 4.52 6.56 0.49
C LEU A 69 5.25 7.73 -0.19
N GLY A 70 5.82 7.53 -1.38
CA GLY A 70 6.45 8.62 -2.15
C GLY A 70 5.48 9.73 -2.55
N ASN A 71 4.20 9.40 -2.75
CA ASN A 71 3.15 10.37 -3.03
C ASN A 71 2.60 11.07 -1.78
N ALA A 72 2.73 10.46 -0.61
CA ALA A 72 2.28 11.05 0.66
C ALA A 72 3.10 12.29 1.06
N ASP A 73 2.59 13.04 2.04
CA ASP A 73 3.33 14.13 2.65
C ASP A 73 4.61 13.63 3.31
N SER A 74 5.66 14.46 3.24
CA SER A 74 6.94 14.12 3.86
C SER A 74 6.81 14.12 5.38
N SER A 75 7.23 13.02 5.99
CA SER A 75 7.39 12.92 7.45
C SER A 75 8.60 12.04 7.79
N PRO A 76 9.22 12.22 8.95
CA PRO A 76 10.32 11.35 9.39
C PRO A 76 9.95 9.86 9.38
N ALA A 77 8.70 9.53 9.75
CA ALA A 77 8.21 8.16 9.75
C ALA A 77 8.12 7.56 8.34
N VAL A 78 7.66 8.33 7.35
CA VAL A 78 7.60 7.89 5.95
C VAL A 78 9.01 7.65 5.39
N VAL A 79 9.94 8.59 5.62
CA VAL A 79 11.33 8.47 5.15
C VAL A 79 12.02 7.28 5.79
N ALA A 80 11.84 7.08 7.10
CA ALA A 80 12.39 5.93 7.81
C ALA A 80 11.83 4.59 7.32
N ALA A 81 10.52 4.52 7.06
CA ALA A 81 9.89 3.30 6.52
C ALA A 81 10.46 2.95 5.13
N LEU A 82 10.63 3.94 4.25
CA LEU A 82 11.25 3.75 2.93
C LEU A 82 12.72 3.31 3.06
N ALA A 83 13.50 4.00 3.91
CA ALA A 83 14.92 3.70 4.12
C ALA A 83 15.16 2.28 4.61
N ALA A 84 14.25 1.72 5.42
CA ALA A 84 14.33 0.35 5.93
C ALA A 84 14.30 -0.74 4.83
N ARG A 85 13.97 -0.39 3.58
CA ARG A 85 13.89 -1.30 2.42
C ARG A 85 14.85 -0.94 1.28
N LEU A 86 15.84 -0.07 1.51
CA LEU A 86 16.83 0.31 0.50
C LEU A 86 17.58 -0.89 -0.08
N ASP A 87 17.89 -1.88 0.77
CA ASP A 87 18.64 -3.09 0.40
C ASP A 87 17.74 -4.33 0.22
N ASP A 88 16.44 -4.14 -0.03
CA ASP A 88 15.52 -5.26 -0.26
C ASP A 88 16.04 -6.17 -1.39
N ALA A 89 15.88 -7.49 -1.26
CA ALA A 89 16.39 -8.46 -2.25
C ALA A 89 15.82 -8.22 -3.66
N SER A 90 14.59 -7.68 -3.75
CA SER A 90 13.93 -7.38 -5.01
C SER A 90 14.45 -6.07 -5.63
N ALA A 91 15.04 -6.17 -6.82
CA ALA A 91 15.42 -4.98 -7.61
C ALA A 91 14.23 -4.04 -7.88
N LEU A 92 13.04 -4.60 -8.11
CA LEU A 92 11.80 -3.83 -8.31
C LEU A 92 11.47 -2.99 -7.07
N VAL A 93 11.61 -3.55 -5.86
CA VAL A 93 11.31 -2.83 -4.62
C VAL A 93 12.34 -1.73 -4.39
N ARG A 94 13.63 -2.04 -4.56
CA ARG A 94 14.71 -1.04 -4.42
C ARG A 94 14.53 0.16 -5.33
N GLU A 95 14.19 -0.07 -6.60
CA GLU A 95 13.92 1.00 -7.57
C GLU A 95 12.81 1.95 -7.08
N HIS A 96 11.68 1.41 -6.61
CA HIS A 96 10.55 2.21 -6.18
C HIS A 96 10.80 2.90 -4.83
N VAL A 97 11.57 2.29 -3.94
CA VAL A 97 12.03 2.91 -2.68
C VAL A 97 12.96 4.08 -2.99
N ALA A 98 13.93 3.91 -3.87
CA ALA A 98 14.86 4.98 -4.27
C ALA A 98 14.11 6.15 -4.92
N TRP A 99 13.16 5.87 -5.82
CA TRP A 99 12.28 6.88 -6.41
C TRP A 99 11.49 7.65 -5.34
N ALA A 100 10.89 6.95 -4.38
CA ALA A 100 10.09 7.58 -3.33
C ALA A 100 10.93 8.49 -2.44
N LEU A 101 12.14 8.05 -2.04
CA LEU A 101 13.08 8.86 -1.26
C LEU A 101 13.53 10.11 -2.02
N ALA A 102 13.86 9.98 -3.31
CA ALA A 102 14.22 11.13 -4.15
C ALA A 102 13.08 12.15 -4.24
N ARG A 103 11.82 11.68 -4.33
CA ARG A 103 10.64 12.55 -4.33
C ARG A 103 10.48 13.31 -3.02
N HIS A 104 10.80 12.71 -1.87
CA HIS A 104 10.78 13.41 -0.58
C HIS A 104 11.92 14.43 -0.44
N ALA A 105 13.11 14.14 -0.97
CA ALA A 105 14.23 15.08 -0.98
C ALA A 105 13.88 16.37 -1.75
N GLY A 106 13.12 16.25 -2.85
CA GLY A 106 12.64 17.41 -3.61
C GLY A 106 11.46 18.18 -2.99
N LYS A 107 10.79 17.64 -1.96
CA LYS A 107 9.70 18.30 -1.22
C LYS A 107 10.21 19.15 -0.04
N SER A 108 11.46 18.95 0.38
CA SER A 108 12.08 19.69 1.49
C SER A 108 12.54 21.10 1.10
N ALA A 109 11.83 21.77 0.19
CA ALA A 109 12.10 23.13 -0.30
C ALA A 109 10.96 24.08 0.08
#